data_AF-I9LHC0-F1
#
_entry.id   AF-I9LHC0-F1
#
_cell.length_a   1.000
_cell.length_b   1.000
_cell.length_c   1.000
_cell.angle_alpha   90.00
_cell.angle_beta   90.00
_cell.angle_gamma   90.00
#
_symmetry.space_group_name_H-M   'P 1'
#
loop_
_entity.id
_entity.type
_entity.pdbx_description
1 polymer ?
#
loop_
_entity_poly.entity_id
_entity_poly.type
_entity_poly.pdbx_seq_one_letter_code
_entity_poly.pdbx_strand_id
1 'polypeptide(L)' 'MTKTRVAYGVHANGNTYRLEDTVESALKANMMVRDYEKKLIELNPQLKITFKVEKW' A
#
# COMPACT_ATOMS: atom_id res chain seq x y z
N MET A 1 17.22 12.25 -0.56
CA MET A 1 16.22 11.50 0.21
C MET A 1 15.01 11.30 -0.67
N THR A 2 14.79 10.08 -1.14
CA THR A 2 13.62 9.75 -1.96
C THR A 2 12.48 9.42 -1.00
N LYS A 3 11.39 10.18 -1.08
CA LYS A 3 10.17 9.86 -0.33
C LYS A 3 9.40 8.84 -1.13
N THR A 4 8.97 7.76 -0.48
CA THR A 4 8.08 6.80 -1.11
C THR A 4 6.83 6.54 -0.29
N ARG A 5 5.76 6.11 -0.93
CA ARG A 5 4.48 5.84 -0.29
C ARG A 5 4.31 4.33 -0.13
N VAL A 6 4.20 3.88 1.11
CA VAL A 6 4.10 2.47 1.47
C VAL A 6 2.70 2.17 2.00
N ALA A 7 2.12 1.07 1.55
CA ALA A 7 0.86 0.55 2.04
C ALA A 7 1.08 -0.41 3.22
N TYR A 8 0.33 -0.22 4.30
CA TYR A 8 0.32 -1.07 5.47
C TYR A 8 -1.11 -1.56 5.74
N GLY A 9 -1.30 -2.87 5.82
CA GLY A 9 -2.58 -3.49 6.21
C GLY A 9 -2.58 -3.87 7.68
N VAL A 10 -3.58 -3.41 8.44
CA VAL A 10 -3.79 -3.80 9.84
C VAL A 10 -4.93 -4.80 9.90
N HIS A 11 -4.66 -6.01 10.40
CA HIS A 11 -5.68 -7.03 10.60
C HIS A 11 -6.35 -6.89 11.97
N ALA A 12 -7.56 -7.42 12.11
CA ALA A 12 -8.33 -7.32 13.36
C ALA A 12 -7.64 -7.98 14.58
N ASN A 13 -6.70 -8.88 14.34
CA ASN A 13 -5.90 -9.52 15.39
C ASN A 13 -4.72 -8.66 15.89
N GLY A 14 -4.60 -7.40 15.42
CA GLY A 14 -3.54 -6.47 15.81
C GLY A 14 -2.25 -6.57 14.98
N ASN A 15 -2.14 -7.55 14.08
CA ASN A 15 -0.96 -7.67 13.22
C ASN A 15 -0.96 -6.59 12.13
N THR A 16 0.20 -5.98 11.92
CA THR A 16 0.43 -5.04 10.82
C THR A 16 1.32 -5.68 9.77
N TYR A 17 0.89 -5.64 8.52
CA TYR A 17 1.60 -6.18 7.38
C TYR A 17 2.00 -5.04 6.46
N ARG A 18 3.28 -4.98 6.08
CA ARG A 18 3.74 -4.13 4.98
C ARG A 18 3.28 -4.80 3.70
N LEU A 19 2.43 -4.12 2.94
CA LEU A 19 1.91 -4.64 1.68
C LEU A 19 2.96 -4.38 0.60
N GLU A 20 3.03 -3.17 0.04
CA GLU A 20 4.06 -2.82 -0.96
C GLU A 20 4.34 -1.31 -1.00
N ASP A 21 5.40 -0.92 -1.72
CA ASP A 21 5.60 0.45 -2.20
C ASP A 21 4.56 0.76 -3.29
N THR A 22 3.63 1.65 -3.00
CA THR A 22 2.53 1.98 -3.90
C THR A 22 2.96 2.67 -5.17
N VAL A 23 4.07 3.42 -5.17
CA VAL A 23 4.53 4.17 -6.34
C VAL A 23 5.24 3.22 -7.30
N GLU A 24 6.18 2.44 -6.78
CA GLU A 24 6.93 1.47 -7.57
C GLU A 24 6.02 0.35 -8.10
N SER A 25 5.10 -0.15 -7.27
CA SER A 25 4.20 -1.24 -7.67
C SER A 25 3.16 -0.77 -8.68
N ALA A 26 2.66 0.46 -8.55
CA ALA A 26 1.81 1.05 -9.58
C ALA A 26 2.56 1.22 -10.91
N LEU A 27 3.83 1.67 -10.88
CA LEU A 27 4.66 1.77 -12.07
C LEU A 27 4.87 0.40 -12.74
N LYS A 28 5.20 -0.64 -11.96
CA LYS A 28 5.36 -2.02 -12.46
C LYS A 28 4.06 -2.57 -13.05
N ALA A 29 2.92 -2.23 -12.46
CA ALA A 29 1.61 -2.62 -12.96
C ALA A 29 1.12 -1.76 -14.15
N ASN A 30 1.89 -0.74 -14.56
CA ASN A 30 1.48 0.28 -15.53
C ASN A 30 0.12 0.92 -15.17
N MET A 31 -0.06 1.23 -13.88
CA MET A 31 -1.28 1.80 -13.31
C MET A 31 -1.00 3.15 -12.65
N MET A 32 -2.03 3.96 -12.47
CA MET A 32 -1.95 5.11 -11.57
C MET A 32 -1.86 4.63 -10.12
N VAL A 33 -1.07 5.33 -9.29
CA VAL A 33 -0.88 5.02 -7.86
C VAL A 33 -2.23 4.88 -7.15
N ARG A 34 -3.17 5.80 -7.40
CA ARG A 34 -4.49 5.79 -6.77
C ARG A 34 -5.33 4.56 -7.13
N ASP A 35 -5.21 4.04 -8.35
CA ASP A 35 -5.96 2.86 -8.76
C ASP A 35 -5.32 1.58 -8.20
N TYR A 36 -4.00 1.56 -8.10
CA TYR A 36 -3.28 0.51 -7.39
C TYR A 36 -3.64 0.50 -5.89
N GLU A 37 -3.73 1.67 -5.24
CA GLU A 37 -4.19 1.79 -3.84
C GLU A 37 -5.60 1.23 -3.63
N LYS A 38 -6.55 1.52 -4.55
CA LYS A 38 -7.90 0.94 -4.50
C LYS A 38 -7.87 -0.57 -4.67
N LYS A 39 -7.12 -1.06 -5.65
CA LYS A 39 -6.97 -2.50 -5.91
C LYS A 39 -6.38 -3.23 -4.71
N LEU A 40 -5.43 -2.63 -4.01
CA LEU A 40 -4.91 -3.17 -2.75
C LEU A 40 -6.02 -3.35 -1.70
N ILE A 41 -6.91 -2.36 -1.55
CA ILE A 41 -8.05 -2.43 -0.61
C ILE A 41 -9.02 -3.54 -1.03
N GLU A 42 -9.34 -3.62 -2.32
CA GLU A 42 -10.24 -4.65 -2.86
C GLU A 42 -9.69 -6.07 -2.71
N LEU A 43 -8.38 -6.24 -2.87
CA LEU A 43 -7.70 -7.55 -2.73
C LEU A 43 -7.55 -7.99 -1.28
N ASN A 44 -7.59 -7.07 -0.32
CA ASN A 44 -7.38 -7.37 1.11
C ASN A 44 -8.56 -6.86 1.96
N PRO A 45 -9.79 -7.35 1.73
CA PRO A 45 -10.98 -6.87 2.45
C PRO A 45 -10.89 -7.10 3.96
N GLN A 46 -10.08 -8.07 4.41
CA GLN A 46 -9.86 -8.33 5.84
C GLN A 46 -8.86 -7.37 6.52
N LEU A 47 -8.20 -6.50 5.75
CA LEU A 47 -7.20 -5.56 6.27
C LEU A 47 -7.71 -4.13 6.20
N LYS A 48 -7.50 -3.38 7.29
CA LYS A 48 -7.58 -1.92 7.25
C LYS A 48 -6.29 -1.38 6.65
N ILE A 49 -6.33 -0.97 5.39
CA ILE A 49 -5.15 -0.44 4.70
C ILE A 49 -4.94 1.04 5.04
N THR A 50 -3.69 1.39 5.32
CA THR A 50 -3.22 2.76 5.55
C THR A 50 -2.00 3.03 4.68
N PHE A 51 -1.89 4.26 4.16
CA PHE A 51 -0.78 4.67 3.31
C PHE A 51 0.08 5.70 4.03
N LYS A 52 1.37 5.42 4.16
CA LYS A 52 2.33 6.30 4.84
C LYS A 52 3.44 6.71 3.90
N VAL A 53 3.90 7.96 4.01
CA VAL A 53 5.08 8.43 3.28
C VAL A 53 6.30 8.19 4.13
N GLU A 54 7.21 7.35 3.65
CA GLU A 54 8.46 7.02 4.31
C GLU A 54 9.63 7.66 3.57
N LYS A 55 10.64 8.10 4.34
CA LYS A 55 11.90 8.60 3.80
C LYS A 55 12.92 7.48 3.87
N TRP A 56 13.50 7.15 2.73
CA TRP A 56 14.69 6.31 2.62
C TRP A 56 15.94 7.20 2.48
#